data_AF-A0A2S6HUY7-F1
#
_entry.id   AF-A0A2S6HUY7-F1
#
_cell.length_a   1.000
_cell.length_b   1.000
_cell.length_c   1.000
_cell.angle_alpha   90.00
_cell.angle_beta   90.00
_cell.angle_gamma   90.00
#
_symmetry.space_group_name_H-M   'P 1'
#
loop_
_entity.id
_entity.type
_entity.pdbx_description
1 polymer ?
#
loop_
_entity_poly.entity_id
_entity_poly.type
_entity_poly.pdbx_seq_one_letter_code
_entity_poly.pdbx_strand_id
1 'polypeptide(L)'
;MDIGQIIKQRREELGMSQEELANKAGYKSRSSINKIEVDGRGLPQSKITAIAKALRTTPASLMGWEETEVFALDHENSCLGESAREMLSNFQKLNESGQKEALKRVSEMVHIPQYTKADPVVRPLGTNSRSYLQPVAAHERTDIEVTEEMRQHDDAFFDE
;
A
#
# COMPACT_ATOMS: atom_id res chain seq x y z
N MET A 1 -21.20 18.43 4.01
CA MET A 1 -21.09 19.41 5.11
C MET A 1 -19.68 19.95 5.13
N ASP A 2 -19.49 21.23 5.43
CA ASP A 2 -18.15 21.80 5.66
C ASP A 2 -17.73 21.56 7.13
N ILE A 3 -16.42 21.48 7.40
CA ILE A 3 -15.87 21.20 8.74
C ILE A 3 -16.40 22.19 9.80
N GLY A 4 -16.56 23.47 9.44
CA GLY A 4 -17.12 24.48 10.35
C GLY A 4 -18.54 24.16 10.81
N GLN A 5 -19.37 23.62 9.92
CA GLN A 5 -20.73 23.19 10.24
C GLN A 5 -20.73 21.96 11.16
N ILE A 6 -19.86 20.99 10.89
CA ILE A 6 -19.72 19.77 11.70
C ILE A 6 -19.27 20.12 13.12
N ILE A 7 -18.30 21.04 13.25
CA ILE A 7 -17.82 21.57 14.54
C ILE A 7 -18.97 22.24 15.31
N LYS A 8 -19.74 23.10 14.65
CA LYS A 8 -20.87 23.81 15.28
C LYS A 8 -21.92 22.83 15.79
N GLN A 9 -22.33 21.89 14.95
CA GLN A 9 -23.30 20.86 15.30
C GLN A 9 -22.83 20.05 16.51
N ARG A 10 -21.59 19.55 16.47
CA ARG A 10 -21.04 18.74 17.56
C ARG A 10 -20.89 19.51 18.87
N ARG A 11 -20.54 20.80 18.78
CA ARG A 11 -20.47 21.69 19.95
C ARG A 11 -21.84 21.84 20.61
N GLU A 12 -22.89 22.04 19.80
CA GLU A 12 -24.27 22.20 20.27
C GLU A 12 -24.83 20.91 20.88
N GLU A 13 -24.53 19.75 20.30
CA GLU A 13 -24.85 18.43 20.87
C GLU A 13 -24.25 18.22 22.27
N LEU A 14 -23.05 18.77 22.50
CA LEU A 14 -22.37 18.70 23.80
C LEU A 14 -22.78 19.84 24.75
N GLY A 15 -23.71 20.71 24.34
CA GLY A 15 -24.16 21.86 25.12
C GLY A 15 -23.06 22.89 25.40
N MET A 16 -21.98 22.91 24.61
CA MET A 16 -20.84 23.78 24.87
C MET A 16 -21.03 25.16 24.23
N SER A 17 -20.57 26.21 24.92
CA SER A 17 -20.48 27.54 24.31
C SER A 17 -19.25 27.65 23.39
N GLN A 18 -19.26 28.60 22.44
CA GLN A 18 -18.09 28.86 21.60
C GLN A 18 -16.86 29.31 22.43
N GLU A 19 -17.09 29.91 23.60
CA GLU A 19 -16.03 30.33 24.52
C GLU A 19 -15.42 29.13 25.26
N GLU A 20 -16.25 28.19 25.70
CA GLU A 20 -15.79 26.94 26.31
C GLU A 20 -14.99 26.09 25.32
N LEU A 21 -15.44 26.02 24.06
CA LEU A 21 -14.70 25.33 23.01
C LEU A 21 -13.36 26.02 22.74
N ALA A 22 -13.33 27.35 22.73
CA ALA A 22 -12.08 28.11 22.58
C ALA A 22 -11.08 27.77 23.69
N ASN A 23 -11.53 27.81 24.95
CA ASN A 23 -10.69 27.52 26.11
C ASN A 23 -10.14 26.08 26.06
N LYS A 24 -10.97 25.09 25.69
CA LYS A 24 -10.55 23.69 25.58
C LYS A 24 -9.62 23.41 24.40
N ALA A 25 -9.84 24.07 23.27
CA ALA A 25 -9.02 23.90 22.06
C ALA A 25 -7.75 24.78 22.03
N GLY A 26 -7.50 25.57 23.09
CA GLY A 26 -6.32 26.41 23.22
C GLY A 26 -6.36 27.68 22.37
N TYR A 27 -7.55 28.25 22.19
CA TYR A 27 -7.77 29.57 21.59
C TYR A 27 -7.99 30.63 22.68
N LYS A 28 -7.54 31.85 22.40
CA LYS A 28 -7.64 32.97 23.35
C LYS A 28 -9.01 33.64 23.36
N SER A 29 -9.85 33.43 22.35
CA SER A 29 -11.13 34.14 22.23
C SER A 29 -12.21 33.32 21.54
N ARG A 30 -13.46 33.58 21.95
CA ARG A 30 -14.70 33.09 21.33
C ARG A 30 -14.76 33.38 19.82
N SER A 31 -14.22 34.53 19.40
CA SER A 31 -14.24 34.98 18.01
C SER A 31 -13.48 34.02 17.07
N SER A 32 -12.40 33.38 17.55
CA SER A 32 -11.68 32.37 16.76
C SER A 32 -12.57 31.20 16.38
N ILE A 33 -13.33 30.66 17.34
CA ILE A 33 -14.27 29.55 17.09
C ILE A 33 -15.39 30.00 16.16
N ASN A 34 -15.94 31.20 16.35
CA ASN A 34 -16.99 31.70 15.47
C ASN A 34 -16.53 31.80 14.01
N LYS A 35 -15.30 32.26 13.77
CA LYS A 35 -14.72 32.30 12.41
C LYS A 35 -14.55 30.90 11.82
N ILE A 36 -14.11 29.94 12.64
CA ILE A 36 -13.96 28.53 12.23
C ILE A 36 -15.32 27.92 11.85
N GLU A 37 -16.36 28.19 12.63
CA GLU A 37 -17.72 27.68 12.36
C GLU A 37 -18.35 28.29 11.11
N VAL A 38 -17.96 29.51 10.73
CA VAL A 38 -18.50 30.21 9.55
C VAL A 38 -17.69 29.94 8.27
N ASP A 39 -16.37 30.10 8.31
CA ASP A 39 -15.52 30.04 7.12
C ASP A 39 -14.83 28.70 6.91
N GLY A 40 -14.59 27.92 7.99
CA GLY A 40 -14.14 26.51 7.97
C GLY A 40 -12.82 26.16 7.26
N ARG A 41 -12.31 27.02 6.38
CA ARG A 41 -11.25 26.71 5.41
C ARG A 41 -9.88 27.15 5.92
N GLY A 42 -8.87 26.33 5.65
CA GLY A 42 -7.46 26.65 5.96
C GLY A 42 -7.05 26.45 7.42
N LEU A 43 -7.78 25.63 8.19
CA LEU A 43 -7.33 25.24 9.53
C LEU A 43 -6.07 24.36 9.47
N PRO A 44 -5.01 24.69 10.23
CA PRO A 44 -3.87 23.79 10.39
C PRO A 44 -4.29 22.47 11.04
N GLN A 45 -3.68 21.36 10.63
CA GLN A 45 -3.95 20.03 11.17
C GLN A 45 -3.87 19.99 12.71
N SER A 46 -2.88 20.65 13.30
CA SER A 46 -2.70 20.72 14.77
C SER A 46 -3.91 21.31 15.49
N LYS A 47 -4.59 22.29 14.86
CA LYS A 47 -5.80 22.91 15.40
C LYS A 47 -7.02 22.03 15.22
N ILE A 48 -7.14 21.33 14.10
CA ILE A 48 -8.20 20.34 13.87
C ILE A 48 -8.12 19.25 14.95
N THR A 49 -6.92 18.73 15.25
CA THR A 49 -6.71 17.75 16.32
C THR A 49 -7.09 18.29 17.70
N ALA A 50 -6.74 19.54 18.01
CA ALA A 50 -7.10 20.17 19.28
C ALA A 50 -8.62 20.33 19.44
N ILE A 51 -9.31 20.75 18.39
CA ILE A 51 -10.77 20.89 18.36
C ILE A 51 -11.45 19.51 18.48
N ALA A 52 -10.98 18.51 17.74
CA ALA A 52 -11.49 17.14 17.82
C ALA A 52 -11.40 16.59 19.25
N LYS A 53 -10.25 16.79 19.91
CA LYS A 53 -10.05 16.39 21.31
C LYS A 53 -11.01 17.13 22.25
N ALA A 54 -11.21 18.44 22.06
CA ALA A 54 -12.12 19.24 22.86
C ALA A 54 -13.59 18.80 22.69
N LEU A 55 -13.97 18.38 21.48
CA LEU A 55 -15.31 17.91 21.11
C LEU A 55 -15.51 16.39 21.29
N ARG A 56 -14.53 15.70 21.91
CA ARG A 56 -14.58 14.24 22.14
C ARG A 56 -14.94 13.47 20.85
N THR A 57 -14.28 13.81 19.76
CA THR A 57 -14.46 13.18 18.44
C THR A 57 -13.10 13.01 17.74
N THR A 58 -13.10 12.45 16.54
CA THR A 58 -11.90 12.28 15.71
C THR A 58 -11.78 13.42 14.69
N PRO A 59 -10.54 13.76 14.27
CA PRO A 59 -10.34 14.66 13.12
C PRO A 59 -11.05 14.16 11.86
N ALA A 60 -11.12 12.84 11.64
CA ALA A 60 -11.81 12.24 10.51
C ALA A 60 -13.31 12.55 10.53
N SER A 61 -13.96 12.41 11.68
CA SER A 61 -15.36 12.76 11.89
C SER A 61 -15.62 14.24 11.58
N LEU A 62 -14.78 15.15 12.11
CA LEU A 62 -14.90 16.60 11.87
C LEU A 62 -14.70 16.99 10.41
N MET A 63 -13.84 16.26 9.69
CA MET A 63 -13.59 16.49 8.26
C MET A 63 -14.63 15.81 7.37
N GLY A 64 -15.58 15.06 7.95
CA GLY A 64 -16.54 14.25 7.19
C GLY A 64 -15.89 13.09 6.44
N TRP A 65 -14.73 12.62 6.92
CA TRP A 65 -14.02 11.44 6.40
C TRP A 65 -14.44 10.14 7.07
N GLU A 66 -15.16 10.21 8.18
CA GLU A 66 -15.90 9.04 8.66
C GLU A 66 -17.00 8.77 7.66
N GLU A 67 -16.73 7.81 6.79
CA GLU A 67 -17.73 7.12 6.00
C GLU A 67 -18.82 6.66 6.97
N THR A 68 -19.95 7.36 6.99
CA THR A 68 -21.20 6.82 7.53
C THR A 68 -21.28 5.39 7.01
N GLU A 69 -21.49 4.39 7.87
CA GLU A 69 -21.31 2.94 7.57
C GLU A 69 -21.95 2.46 6.25
N VAL A 70 -22.87 3.24 5.68
CA VAL A 70 -23.39 3.14 4.31
C VAL A 70 -22.32 3.22 3.20
N PHE A 71 -21.23 3.97 3.36
CA PHE A 71 -20.18 4.12 2.34
C PHE A 71 -19.09 3.03 2.40
N ALA A 72 -18.85 2.42 3.58
CA ALA A 72 -17.88 1.33 3.70
C ALA A 72 -18.30 0.11 2.87
N LEU A 73 -19.62 -0.12 2.76
CA LEU A 73 -20.17 -1.14 1.87
C LEU A 73 -19.97 -0.79 0.39
N ASP A 74 -19.99 0.49 0.00
CA ASP A 74 -19.86 0.93 -1.40
C ASP A 74 -18.41 1.14 -1.87
N HIS A 75 -17.46 1.41 -0.97
CA HIS A 75 -16.05 1.54 -1.35
C HIS A 75 -15.38 0.17 -1.54
N GLU A 76 -15.79 -0.88 -0.80
CA GLU A 76 -15.46 -2.27 -1.13
C GLU A 76 -16.07 -2.71 -2.47
N ASN A 77 -17.23 -2.15 -2.85
CA ASN A 77 -17.91 -2.47 -4.11
C ASN A 77 -17.15 -1.96 -5.34
N SER A 78 -16.40 -0.87 -5.23
CA SER A 78 -15.75 -0.21 -6.38
C SER A 78 -14.41 -0.86 -6.77
N CYS A 79 -13.69 -1.50 -5.84
CA CYS A 79 -12.30 -1.91 -6.07
C CYS A 79 -12.10 -3.41 -6.38
N LEU A 80 -12.93 -4.30 -5.82
CA LEU A 80 -12.65 -5.74 -5.81
C LEU A 80 -13.64 -6.60 -6.62
N GLY A 81 -14.73 -6.01 -7.14
CA GLY A 81 -15.73 -6.69 -7.95
C GLY A 81 -16.60 -7.68 -7.18
N GLU A 82 -17.64 -8.21 -7.85
CA GLU A 82 -18.65 -9.08 -7.22
C GLU A 82 -18.05 -10.38 -6.67
N SER A 83 -17.09 -10.98 -7.38
CA SER A 83 -16.46 -12.25 -6.99
C SER A 83 -15.67 -12.14 -5.68
N ALA A 84 -14.99 -11.02 -5.43
CA ALA A 84 -14.26 -10.84 -4.17
C ALA A 84 -15.21 -10.67 -2.99
N ARG A 85 -16.35 -10.00 -3.19
CA ARG A 85 -17.39 -9.88 -2.16
C ARG A 85 -17.97 -11.24 -1.78
N GLU A 86 -18.29 -12.05 -2.78
CA GLU A 86 -18.79 -13.40 -2.55
C GLU A 86 -17.76 -14.25 -1.79
N MET A 87 -16.47 -14.16 -2.17
CA MET A 87 -15.39 -14.85 -1.48
C MET A 87 -15.27 -14.42 -0.02
N LEU A 88 -15.31 -13.12 0.29
CA LEU A 88 -15.26 -12.60 1.66
C LEU A 88 -16.49 -13.02 2.48
N SER A 89 -17.68 -12.93 1.89
CA SER A 89 -18.93 -13.36 2.55
C SER A 89 -18.89 -14.84 2.92
N ASN A 90 -18.41 -15.69 2.01
CA ASN A 90 -18.27 -17.11 2.27
C ASN A 90 -17.18 -17.38 3.31
N PHE A 91 -16.07 -16.66 3.28
CA PHE A 91 -14.98 -16.80 4.25
C PHE A 91 -15.40 -16.47 5.69
N GLN A 92 -16.23 -15.43 5.88
CA GLN A 92 -16.77 -15.06 7.19
C GLN A 92 -17.71 -16.12 7.78
N LYS A 93 -18.38 -16.93 6.95
CA LYS A 93 -19.25 -18.03 7.40
C LYS A 93 -18.46 -19.27 7.85
N LEU A 94 -17.18 -19.37 7.52
CA LEU A 94 -16.33 -20.52 7.89
C LEU A 94 -15.81 -20.40 9.32
N ASN A 95 -15.58 -21.54 9.97
CA ASN A 95 -14.86 -21.62 11.23
C ASN A 95 -13.33 -21.53 11.00
N GLU A 96 -12.55 -21.50 12.08
CA GLU A 96 -11.07 -21.36 12.00
C GLU A 96 -10.40 -22.43 11.12
N SER A 97 -10.87 -23.68 11.18
CA SER A 97 -10.34 -24.76 10.33
C SER A 97 -10.69 -24.55 8.86
N GLY A 98 -11.93 -24.14 8.57
CA GLY A 98 -12.39 -23.86 7.22
C GLY A 98 -11.67 -22.67 6.60
N GLN A 99 -11.42 -21.62 7.39
CA GLN A 99 -10.65 -20.46 6.95
C GLN A 99 -9.21 -20.82 6.60
N LYS A 100 -8.53 -21.65 7.43
CA LYS A 100 -7.17 -22.14 7.15
C LYS A 100 -7.11 -22.95 5.86
N GLU A 101 -8.07 -23.85 5.64
CA GLU A 101 -8.10 -24.67 4.43
C GLU A 101 -8.43 -23.82 3.19
N ALA A 102 -9.38 -22.88 3.29
CA ALA A 102 -9.70 -21.96 2.21
C ALA A 102 -8.47 -21.14 1.78
N LEU A 103 -7.73 -20.60 2.75
CA LEU A 103 -6.48 -19.87 2.50
C LEU A 103 -5.43 -20.76 1.83
N LYS A 104 -5.29 -22.01 2.28
CA LYS A 104 -4.39 -22.99 1.67
C LYS A 104 -4.74 -23.22 0.20
N ARG A 105 -6.00 -23.50 -0.14
CA ARG A 105 -6.41 -23.73 -1.55
C ARG A 105 -6.17 -22.53 -2.44
N VAL A 106 -6.44 -21.33 -1.94
CA VAL A 106 -6.17 -20.10 -2.68
C VAL A 106 -4.66 -19.95 -2.94
N SER A 107 -3.82 -20.25 -1.95
CA SER A 107 -2.36 -20.22 -2.12
C SER A 107 -1.86 -21.25 -3.15
N GLU A 108 -2.45 -22.44 -3.18
CA GLU A 108 -2.14 -23.47 -4.18
C GLU A 108 -2.53 -23.03 -5.59
N MET A 109 -3.68 -22.35 -5.75
CA MET A 109 -4.15 -21.85 -7.05
C MET A 109 -3.19 -20.81 -7.65
N VAL A 110 -2.58 -19.94 -6.84
CA VAL A 110 -1.61 -18.91 -7.30
C VAL A 110 -0.38 -19.54 -7.97
N HIS A 111 -0.04 -20.78 -7.62
CA HIS A 111 1.09 -21.49 -8.23
C HIS A 111 0.76 -22.18 -9.55
N ILE A 112 -0.51 -22.23 -9.96
CA ILE A 112 -0.93 -22.87 -11.21
C ILE A 112 -0.99 -21.81 -12.32
N PRO A 113 -0.15 -21.89 -13.37
CA PRO A 113 -0.05 -20.85 -14.40
C PRO A 113 -1.38 -20.51 -15.10
N GLN A 114 -2.31 -21.46 -15.18
CA GLN A 114 -3.62 -21.27 -15.81
C GLN A 114 -4.57 -20.36 -15.01
N TYR A 115 -4.30 -20.14 -13.71
CA TYR A 115 -5.13 -19.34 -12.80
C TYR A 115 -4.46 -18.04 -12.35
N THR A 116 -3.22 -17.79 -12.79
CA THR A 116 -2.44 -16.62 -12.40
C THR A 116 -2.26 -15.71 -13.60
N LYS A 117 -2.57 -14.42 -13.45
CA LYS A 117 -2.23 -13.43 -14.48
C LYS A 117 -0.71 -13.33 -14.53
N ALA A 118 -0.13 -13.21 -15.72
CA ALA A 118 1.30 -12.93 -15.83
C ALA A 118 1.63 -11.75 -14.92
N ASP A 119 2.56 -11.94 -13.98
CA ASP A 119 2.98 -10.87 -13.10
C ASP A 119 3.30 -9.61 -13.93
N PRO A 120 2.95 -8.40 -13.48
CA PRO A 120 3.65 -7.21 -13.93
C PRO A 120 5.08 -7.33 -13.37
N VAL A 121 5.89 -8.15 -14.04
CA VAL A 121 7.26 -8.44 -13.65
C VAL A 121 8.00 -7.11 -13.63
N VAL A 122 8.37 -6.67 -12.42
CA VAL A 122 9.64 -5.98 -12.18
C VAL A 122 10.66 -6.81 -12.94
N ARG A 123 11.06 -6.36 -14.13
CA ARG A 123 12.00 -7.08 -14.99
C ARG A 123 13.16 -7.50 -14.10
N PRO A 124 13.41 -8.80 -13.87
CA PRO A 124 14.71 -9.18 -13.36
C PRO A 124 15.69 -8.60 -14.36
N LEU A 125 16.64 -7.78 -13.88
CA LEU A 125 17.69 -7.21 -14.71
C LEU A 125 18.17 -8.34 -15.60
N GLY A 126 17.98 -8.16 -16.92
CA GLY A 126 18.14 -9.24 -17.87
C GLY A 126 19.44 -9.96 -17.58
N THR A 127 19.43 -11.28 -17.73
CA THR A 127 20.64 -12.08 -17.91
C THR A 127 21.31 -11.65 -19.22
N ASN A 128 21.72 -10.38 -19.30
CA ASN A 128 22.62 -9.88 -20.31
C ASN A 128 23.94 -10.56 -20.00
N SER A 129 24.17 -11.63 -20.76
CA SER A 129 25.46 -12.19 -21.09
C SER A 129 26.49 -12.10 -19.97
N ARG A 130 26.50 -13.12 -19.11
CA ARG A 130 27.67 -13.48 -18.28
C ARG A 130 28.84 -13.97 -19.14
N SER A 131 29.03 -13.40 -20.34
CA SER A 131 30.19 -13.71 -21.20
C SER A 131 31.50 -13.38 -20.49
N TYR A 132 31.49 -12.37 -19.60
CA TYR A 132 32.62 -12.03 -18.73
C TYR A 132 32.94 -13.09 -17.66
N LEU A 133 32.09 -14.10 -17.46
CA LEU A 133 32.36 -15.26 -16.60
C LEU A 133 32.80 -16.49 -17.39
N GLN A 134 32.87 -16.41 -18.72
CA GLN A 134 33.43 -17.50 -19.53
C GLN A 134 34.95 -17.52 -19.31
N PRO A 135 35.53 -18.64 -18.85
CA PRO A 135 36.96 -18.79 -18.76
C PRO A 135 37.56 -18.61 -20.15
N VAL A 136 38.37 -17.58 -20.35
CA VAL A 136 39.18 -17.46 -21.56
C VAL A 136 40.39 -18.36 -21.33
N ALA A 137 40.41 -19.52 -22.00
CA ALA A 137 41.59 -20.38 -22.00
C ALA A 137 42.80 -19.56 -22.51
N ALA A 138 43.98 -19.82 -21.95
CA ALA A 138 45.18 -19.03 -22.25
C ALA A 138 45.40 -18.94 -23.76
N HIS A 139 45.57 -17.71 -24.26
CA HIS A 139 45.80 -17.45 -25.68
C HIS A 139 47.10 -18.09 -26.15
N GLU A 140 47.12 -18.48 -27.44
CA GLU A 140 48.30 -18.96 -28.17
C GLU A 140 49.50 -18.03 -27.95
N ARG A 141 50.70 -18.62 -27.78
CA ARG A 141 51.93 -17.87 -27.51
C ARG A 141 52.23 -16.94 -28.69
N THR A 142 52.24 -15.63 -28.42
CA THR A 142 52.50 -14.60 -29.44
C THR A 142 53.98 -14.37 -29.72
N ASP A 143 54.86 -14.99 -28.94
CA ASP A 143 56.31 -14.83 -29.00
C ASP A 143 57.02 -15.89 -29.87
N ILE A 144 56.28 -16.89 -30.38
CA ILE A 144 56.79 -17.93 -31.27
C ILE A 144 55.79 -18.22 -32.39
N GLU A 145 56.28 -18.59 -33.58
CA GLU A 145 55.41 -19.11 -34.64
C GLU A 145 54.95 -20.52 -34.25
N VAL A 146 53.67 -20.65 -33.90
CA VAL A 146 53.07 -21.94 -33.54
C VAL A 146 52.82 -22.74 -34.80
N THR A 147 53.47 -23.90 -34.89
CA THR A 147 53.32 -24.84 -36.00
C THR A 147 52.10 -25.73 -35.81
N GLU A 148 51.57 -26.28 -36.91
CA GLU A 148 50.38 -27.15 -36.89
C GLU A 148 50.58 -28.41 -36.03
N GLU A 149 51.79 -28.93 -35.96
CA GLU A 149 52.12 -30.10 -35.11
C GLU A 149 52.02 -29.78 -33.61
N MET A 150 52.35 -28.54 -33.20
CA MET A 150 52.24 -28.11 -31.80
C MET A 150 50.78 -27.99 -31.37
N ARG A 151 49.90 -27.52 -32.27
CA ARG A 151 48.44 -27.51 -32.03
C ARG A 151 47.88 -28.92 -31.85
N GLN A 152 48.28 -29.85 -32.72
CA GLN A 152 47.81 -31.24 -32.62
C GLN A 152 48.23 -31.93 -31.31
N HIS A 153 49.43 -31.63 -30.80
CA HIS A 153 49.87 -32.18 -29.52
C HIS A 153 49.13 -31.59 -28.31
N ASP A 154 48.80 -30.30 -28.36
CA ASP A 154 48.03 -29.64 -27.29
C ASP A 154 46.57 -30.13 -27.25
N ASP A 155 45.95 -30.36 -28.41
CA ASP A 155 44.57 -30.87 -28.50
C ASP A 155 44.46 -32.36 -28.15
N ALA A 156 45.50 -33.17 -28.44
CA ALA A 156 45.52 -34.61 -28.13
C ALA A 156 45.45 -34.93 -26.62
N PHE A 157 45.68 -33.95 -25.74
CA PHE A 157 45.63 -34.14 -24.28
C PHE A 157 44.18 -34.16 -23.73
N PHE A 158 43.19 -33.76 -24.52
CA PHE A 158 41.78 -33.63 -24.08
C PHE A 158 40.84 -34.72 -24.64
N ASP A 159 41.36 -35.63 -25.49
CA ASP A 159 40.57 -36.64 -26.20
C ASP A 159 40.61 -38.06 -25.58
N GLU A 160 40.93 -38.19 -24.28
CA GLU A 160 40.86 -39.47 -23.52
C GLU A 160 39.80 -39.47 -22.41
#